data_AF-A0A7L3JFU9-F1
#
_entry.id   AF-A0A7L3JFU9-F1
#
_cell.length_a   1.000
_cell.length_b   1.000
_cell.length_c   1.000
_cell.angle_alpha   90.00
_cell.angle_beta   90.00
_cell.angle_gamma   90.00
#
_symmetry.space_group_name_H-M   'P 1'
#
loop_
_entity.id
_entity.type
_entity.pdbx_description
1 polymer ?
#
loop_
_entity_poly.entity_id
_entity_poly.type
_entity_poly.pdbx_seq_one_letter_code
_entity_poly.pdbx_strand_id
1 'polypeptide(L)'
;GALTISNLNLTDSGRYQCIAENKHGVIYSSAELRVVASAPDFSKNPMKKLIQVQIGSTVTFECKPKASPKARCSWKKGGEQLHENERIMLLKDGELRIANVTKADAGSYTCLATNQFGTASGSTNLIVTEPTRITLAPSNMDVTVGESVVLPCQVQHDPILDISFTWYFNGTLTDFKKDASHFEK
;
A
#
# COMPACT_ATOMS: atom_id res chain seq x y z
N GLY A 1 15.51 8.01 45.30
CA GLY A 1 14.78 9.05 44.54
C GLY A 1 14.87 8.75 43.05
N ALA A 2 14.02 9.38 42.24
CA ALA A 2 14.04 9.28 40.78
C ALA A 2 13.96 10.69 40.16
N LEU A 3 14.66 10.92 39.06
CA LEU A 3 14.58 12.15 38.26
C LEU A 3 13.78 11.85 36.99
N THR A 4 12.72 12.62 36.74
CA THR A 4 11.93 12.54 35.50
C THR A 4 12.16 13.81 34.70
N ILE A 5 12.59 13.64 33.44
CA ILE A 5 12.80 14.74 32.50
C ILE A 5 11.75 14.60 31.40
N SER A 6 10.86 15.58 31.29
CA SER A 6 9.81 15.62 30.26
C SER A 6 10.24 16.47 29.07
N ASN A 7 9.76 16.13 27.87
CA ASN A 7 10.06 16.86 26.63
C ASN A 7 11.56 17.02 26.35
N LEU A 8 12.31 15.91 26.47
CA LEU A 8 13.73 15.86 26.19
C LEU A 8 14.08 16.49 24.84
N ASN A 9 15.13 17.29 24.84
CA ASN A 9 15.74 17.85 23.64
C ASN A 9 17.25 17.57 23.64
N LEU A 10 17.94 17.95 22.56
CA LEU A 10 19.36 17.61 22.39
C LEU A 10 20.27 18.17 23.50
N THR A 11 19.91 19.31 24.11
CA THR A 11 20.71 19.93 25.18
C THR A 11 20.59 19.21 26.52
N ASP A 12 19.64 18.30 26.68
CA ASP A 12 19.51 17.47 27.88
C ASP A 12 20.51 16.29 27.87
N SER A 13 21.37 16.20 26.86
CA SER A 13 22.47 15.23 26.86
C SER A 13 23.55 15.65 27.86
N GLY A 14 24.00 14.73 28.70
CA GLY A 14 25.04 15.00 29.68
C GLY A 14 25.15 13.95 30.76
N ARG A 15 26.10 14.16 31.69
CA ARG A 15 26.28 13.30 32.86
C ARG A 15 25.35 13.74 33.98
N TYR A 16 24.45 12.86 34.39
CA TYR A 16 23.57 13.05 35.53
C TYR A 16 24.12 12.31 36.74
N GLN A 17 24.05 12.94 37.92
CA GLN A 17 24.54 12.37 39.17
C GLN A 17 23.45 12.40 40.22
N CYS A 18 23.24 11.27 40.89
CA CYS A 18 22.38 11.15 42.06
C CYS A 18 23.27 11.15 43.31
N ILE A 19 23.00 12.06 44.24
CA ILE A 19 23.72 12.17 45.51
C ILE A 19 22.72 11.90 46.63
N ALA A 20 23.06 11.00 47.54
CA ALA A 20 22.27 10.69 48.73
C ALA A 20 23.10 10.96 49.98
N GLU A 21 22.54 11.73 50.90
CA GLU A 21 23.21 12.18 52.12
C GLU A 21 22.33 11.91 53.34
N ASN A 22 22.96 11.49 54.44
CA ASN A 22 22.35 11.47 55.77
C ASN A 22 23.39 11.94 56.80
N LYS A 23 23.00 11.98 58.08
CA LYS A 23 23.88 12.39 59.19
C LYS A 23 25.17 11.55 59.36
N HIS A 24 25.29 10.44 58.64
CA HIS A 24 26.42 9.51 58.71
C HIS A 24 27.25 9.48 57.41
N GLY A 25 26.91 10.25 56.38
CA GLY A 25 27.76 10.39 55.20
C GLY A 25 27.00 10.69 53.90
N VAL A 26 27.79 10.78 52.83
CA VAL A 26 27.35 11.10 51.46
C VAL A 26 27.81 9.97 50.53
N ILE A 27 26.90 9.50 49.67
CA ILE A 27 27.21 8.58 48.57
C ILE A 27 26.66 9.13 47.25
N TYR A 28 27.23 8.72 46.12
CA TYR A 28 26.75 9.15 44.81
C TYR A 28 26.86 8.04 43.75
N SER A 29 26.09 8.18 42.68
CA SER A 29 26.18 7.39 41.44
C SER A 29 25.94 8.29 40.24
N SER A 30 26.51 7.96 39.08
CA SER A 30 26.39 8.77 37.87
C SER A 30 26.09 7.95 36.63
N ALA A 31 25.34 8.52 35.69
CA ALA A 31 25.06 7.96 34.38
C ALA A 31 25.16 9.04 33.29
N GLU A 32 25.46 8.65 32.06
CA GLU A 32 25.45 9.54 30.90
C GLU A 32 24.13 9.37 30.14
N LEU A 33 23.41 10.47 29.96
CA LEU A 33 22.22 10.54 29.12
C LEU A 33 22.64 11.05 27.74
N ARG A 34 22.35 10.29 26.69
CA ARG A 34 22.54 10.71 25.30
C ARG A 34 21.17 10.85 24.63
N VAL A 35 20.80 12.08 24.29
CA VAL A 35 19.60 12.36 23.50
C VAL A 35 19.99 12.41 22.03
N VAL A 36 19.32 11.62 21.19
CA VAL A 36 19.59 11.53 19.75
C VAL A 36 18.39 11.96 18.92
N ALA A 37 18.67 12.62 17.80
CA ALA A 37 17.68 12.97 16.80
C ALA A 37 18.10 12.42 15.43
N SER A 38 17.13 12.20 14.55
CA SER A 38 17.37 11.68 13.21
C SER A 38 16.40 12.30 12.21
N ALA A 39 16.94 12.64 11.03
CA ALA A 39 16.13 12.96 9.87
C ALA A 39 15.22 11.76 9.50
N PRO A 40 14.14 11.99 8.74
CA PRO A 40 13.29 10.92 8.26
C PRO A 40 14.08 9.97 7.35
N ASP A 41 13.86 8.67 7.51
CA ASP A 41 14.53 7.63 6.72
C ASP A 41 13.58 6.44 6.43
N PHE A 42 13.56 6.03 5.17
CA PHE A 42 12.77 4.89 4.68
C PHE A 42 13.60 3.60 4.55
N SER A 43 14.92 3.62 4.79
CA SER A 43 15.79 2.45 4.59
C SER A 43 15.37 1.23 5.41
N LYS A 44 14.98 1.45 6.67
CA LYS A 44 14.54 0.39 7.60
C LYS A 44 13.05 0.06 7.50
N ASN A 45 12.25 0.94 6.90
CA ASN A 45 10.82 0.74 6.71
C ASN A 45 10.39 1.28 5.34
N PRO A 46 10.82 0.61 4.25
CA PRO A 46 10.52 1.08 2.91
C PRO A 46 9.03 0.94 2.62
N MET A 47 8.49 1.86 1.83
CA MET A 47 7.12 1.75 1.34
C MET A 47 6.97 0.54 0.42
N LYS A 48 5.74 0.01 0.34
CA LYS A 48 5.40 -0.98 -0.69
C LYS A 48 5.72 -0.39 -2.07
N LYS A 49 6.39 -1.14 -2.94
CA LYS A 49 6.73 -0.66 -4.29
C LYS A 49 5.52 -0.58 -5.21
N LEU A 50 4.57 -1.49 -5.00
CA LEU A 50 3.39 -1.65 -5.84
C LEU A 50 2.18 -1.98 -4.95
N ILE A 51 1.05 -1.34 -5.24
CA ILE A 51 -0.26 -1.63 -4.67
C ILE A 51 -1.22 -1.83 -5.83
N GLN A 52 -1.95 -2.94 -5.81
CA GLN A 52 -2.96 -3.26 -6.81
C GLN A 52 -4.32 -3.36 -6.14
N VAL A 53 -5.31 -2.65 -6.68
CA VAL A 53 -6.69 -2.64 -6.17
C VAL A 53 -7.68 -2.63 -7.32
N GLN A 54 -8.93 -3.01 -7.05
CA GLN A 54 -10.00 -2.95 -8.05
C GLN A 54 -10.67 -1.56 -8.09
N ILE A 55 -11.25 -1.19 -9.23
CA ILE A 55 -12.13 -0.03 -9.33
C ILE A 55 -13.23 -0.09 -8.26
N GLY A 56 -13.55 1.08 -7.66
CA GLY A 56 -14.58 1.24 -6.65
C GLY A 56 -14.12 0.90 -5.23
N SER A 57 -12.97 0.26 -5.07
CA SER A 57 -12.39 -0.07 -3.77
C SER A 57 -11.88 1.18 -3.03
N THR A 58 -11.51 1.01 -1.75
CA THR A 58 -10.76 2.00 -0.97
C THR A 58 -9.33 1.51 -0.79
N VAL A 59 -8.35 2.37 -1.07
CA VAL A 59 -6.92 2.10 -0.85
C VAL A 59 -6.37 3.01 0.24
N THR A 60 -5.48 2.47 1.07
CA THR A 60 -4.71 3.24 2.06
C THR A 60 -3.22 3.02 1.83
N PHE A 61 -2.48 4.10 1.62
CA PHE A 61 -1.04 4.10 1.48
C PHE A 61 -0.40 4.45 2.82
N GLU A 62 0.49 3.58 3.28
CA GLU A 62 1.23 3.80 4.51
C GLU A 62 2.50 4.62 4.26
N CYS A 63 2.77 5.61 5.12
CA CYS A 63 4.02 6.35 5.13
C CYS A 63 4.54 6.48 6.56
N LYS A 64 5.45 5.58 6.94
CA LYS A 64 5.95 5.44 8.32
C LYS A 64 7.48 5.44 8.35
N PRO A 65 8.15 6.53 7.95
CA PRO A 65 9.62 6.60 8.02
C PRO A 65 10.09 6.55 9.47
N LYS A 66 11.31 6.08 9.69
CA LYS A 66 11.99 6.26 10.96
C LYS A 66 12.41 7.73 11.07
N ALA A 67 11.94 8.43 12.11
CA ALA A 67 12.26 9.83 12.34
C ALA A 67 12.18 10.16 13.83
N SER A 68 13.08 11.02 14.32
CA SER A 68 13.03 11.56 15.67
C SER A 68 13.43 13.04 15.64
N PRO A 69 12.52 13.99 15.93
CA PRO A 69 11.09 13.84 16.21
C PRO A 69 10.27 13.26 15.05
N LYS A 70 9.00 12.89 15.32
CA LYS A 70 8.06 12.41 14.29
C LYS A 70 8.00 13.40 13.12
N ALA A 71 8.09 12.86 11.90
CA ALA A 71 8.03 13.65 10.68
C ALA A 71 6.58 14.00 10.32
N ARG A 72 6.38 15.18 9.75
CA ARG A 72 5.13 15.53 9.06
C ARG A 72 5.18 14.95 7.65
N CYS A 73 4.13 14.23 7.26
CA CYS A 73 4.03 13.64 5.93
C CYS A 73 3.10 14.45 5.01
N SER A 74 3.45 14.50 3.74
CA SER A 74 2.66 15.07 2.65
C SER A 74 2.76 14.18 1.42
N TRP A 75 1.77 14.20 0.54
CA TRP A 75 1.69 13.26 -0.58
C TRP A 75 1.68 13.97 -1.93
N LYS A 76 2.34 13.37 -2.92
CA LYS A 76 2.31 13.78 -4.31
C LYS A 76 1.83 12.63 -5.20
N LYS A 77 1.14 12.95 -6.29
CA LYS A 77 0.81 12.01 -7.37
C LYS A 77 1.38 12.56 -8.67
N GLY A 78 2.20 11.78 -9.37
CA GLY A 78 2.82 12.21 -10.63
C GLY A 78 3.68 13.49 -10.50
N GLY A 79 4.16 13.81 -9.30
CA GLY A 79 4.94 15.02 -9.00
C GLY A 79 4.12 16.22 -8.49
N GLU A 80 2.79 16.17 -8.58
CA GLU A 80 1.90 17.23 -8.10
C GLU A 80 1.43 16.96 -6.67
N GLN A 81 1.29 18.03 -5.87
CA GLN A 81 0.82 17.94 -4.49
C GLN A 81 -0.64 17.50 -4.44
N LEU A 82 -0.92 16.46 -3.65
CA LEU A 82 -2.29 16.05 -3.38
C LEU A 82 -2.90 16.92 -2.28
N HIS A 83 -4.17 17.23 -2.48
CA HIS A 83 -5.02 17.95 -1.54
C HIS A 83 -6.18 17.05 -1.11
N GLU A 84 -6.60 17.19 0.15
CA GLU A 84 -7.74 16.45 0.67
C GLU A 84 -9.04 16.87 -0.01
N ASN A 85 -9.94 15.92 -0.18
CA ASN A 85 -11.29 16.11 -0.70
C ASN A 85 -12.20 14.98 -0.16
N GLU A 86 -13.42 14.87 -0.69
CA GLU A 86 -14.39 13.86 -0.23
C GLU A 86 -13.88 12.41 -0.36
N ARG A 87 -13.01 12.12 -1.34
CA ARG A 87 -12.43 10.78 -1.55
C ARG A 87 -11.02 10.64 -0.98
N ILE A 88 -10.23 11.71 -0.97
CA ILE A 88 -8.81 11.72 -0.62
C ILE A 88 -8.65 12.32 0.78
N MET A 89 -8.16 11.53 1.73
CA MET A 89 -7.95 11.95 3.13
C MET A 89 -6.52 11.69 3.58
N LEU A 90 -5.93 12.64 4.28
CA LEU A 90 -4.64 12.49 4.96
C LEU A 90 -4.89 12.18 6.44
N LEU A 91 -4.49 10.98 6.87
CA LEU A 91 -4.69 10.53 8.24
C LEU A 91 -3.53 10.99 9.14
N LYS A 92 -3.76 11.00 10.46
CA LYS A 92 -2.82 11.56 11.46
C LYS A 92 -1.43 10.90 11.45
N ASP A 93 -1.33 9.64 11.05
CA ASP A 93 -0.06 8.91 10.99
C ASP A 93 0.68 9.09 9.65
N GLY A 94 0.26 10.05 8.82
CA GLY A 94 0.85 10.31 7.52
C GLY A 94 0.33 9.39 6.41
N GLU A 95 -0.69 8.57 6.70
CA GLU A 95 -1.32 7.69 5.71
C GLU A 95 -2.21 8.47 4.76
N LEU A 96 -2.23 8.05 3.49
CA LEU A 96 -3.12 8.60 2.46
C LEU A 96 -4.22 7.58 2.18
N ARG A 97 -5.48 7.96 2.35
CA ARG A 97 -6.63 7.10 2.02
C ARG A 97 -7.37 7.68 0.82
N ILE A 98 -7.62 6.84 -0.19
CA ILE A 98 -8.41 7.18 -1.38
C ILE A 98 -9.59 6.21 -1.46
N ALA A 99 -10.80 6.73 -1.30
CA ALA A 99 -12.04 5.98 -1.46
C ALA A 99 -12.56 6.00 -2.91
N ASN A 100 -13.35 5.00 -3.26
CA ASN A 100 -13.97 4.85 -4.58
C ASN A 100 -12.96 5.06 -5.72
N VAL A 101 -11.93 4.21 -5.74
CA VAL A 101 -10.79 4.32 -6.66
C VAL A 101 -11.24 4.18 -8.12
N THR A 102 -10.71 5.03 -8.99
CA THR A 102 -10.98 5.03 -10.44
C THR A 102 -9.71 4.74 -11.23
N LYS A 103 -9.83 4.44 -12.54
CA LYS A 103 -8.65 4.29 -13.42
C LYS A 103 -7.75 5.51 -13.43
N ALA A 104 -8.33 6.71 -13.30
CA ALA A 104 -7.59 7.97 -13.25
C ALA A 104 -6.72 8.07 -11.99
N ASP A 105 -7.02 7.35 -10.91
CA ASP A 105 -6.22 7.35 -9.69
C ASP A 105 -4.93 6.53 -9.83
N ALA A 106 -4.79 5.67 -10.86
CA ALA A 106 -3.57 4.92 -11.11
C ALA A 106 -2.35 5.84 -11.31
N GLY A 107 -1.16 5.32 -10.97
CA GLY A 107 0.11 6.03 -11.17
C GLY A 107 1.02 6.02 -9.95
N SER A 108 2.08 6.84 -10.00
CA SER A 108 3.09 6.93 -8.95
C SER A 108 2.70 7.92 -7.86
N TYR A 109 2.73 7.45 -6.61
CA TYR A 109 2.49 8.22 -5.40
C TYR A 109 3.78 8.33 -4.59
N THR A 110 4.10 9.53 -4.13
CA THR A 110 5.29 9.81 -3.34
C THR A 110 4.89 10.46 -2.02
N CYS A 111 5.26 9.85 -0.91
CA CYS A 111 5.20 10.48 0.40
C CYS A 111 6.49 11.28 0.64
N LEU A 112 6.37 12.54 1.02
CA LEU A 112 7.46 13.36 1.54
C LEU A 112 7.29 13.52 3.04
N ALA A 113 8.30 13.11 3.79
CA ALA A 113 8.34 13.20 5.23
C ALA A 113 9.43 14.19 5.65
N THR A 114 9.06 15.17 6.47
CA THR A 114 9.95 16.26 6.90
C THR A 114 9.91 16.42 8.41
N ASN A 115 11.09 16.55 9.02
CA ASN A 115 11.25 17.09 10.38
C ASN A 115 12.35 18.15 10.38
N GLN A 116 12.65 18.74 11.54
CA GLN A 116 13.66 19.80 11.65
C GLN A 116 15.11 19.37 11.31
N PHE A 117 15.36 18.06 11.15
CA PHE A 117 16.67 17.51 10.81
C PHE A 117 16.80 17.10 9.34
N GLY A 118 15.71 17.15 8.57
CA GLY A 118 15.77 16.88 7.13
C GLY A 118 14.45 16.41 6.54
N THR A 119 14.54 16.01 5.27
CA THR A 119 13.42 15.47 4.48
C THR A 119 13.87 14.20 3.77
N ALA A 120 12.99 13.21 3.73
CA ALA A 120 13.13 12.04 2.88
C ALA A 120 11.81 11.72 2.18
N SER A 121 11.89 10.92 1.13
CA SER A 121 10.73 10.49 0.36
C SER A 121 10.71 8.99 0.13
N GLY A 122 9.51 8.42 0.09
CA GLY A 122 9.25 7.07 -0.37
C GLY A 122 8.17 7.09 -1.45
N SER A 123 8.27 6.16 -2.40
CA SER A 123 7.35 6.09 -3.54
C SER A 123 6.74 4.70 -3.69
N THR A 124 5.52 4.67 -4.23
CA THR A 124 4.74 3.46 -4.53
C THR A 124 3.96 3.68 -5.81
N ASN A 125 3.79 2.65 -6.61
CA ASN A 125 2.90 2.68 -7.78
C ASN A 125 1.53 2.07 -7.42
N LEU A 126 0.46 2.73 -7.84
CA LEU A 126 -0.91 2.21 -7.77
C LEU A 126 -1.32 1.68 -9.14
N ILE A 127 -1.70 0.40 -9.19
CA ILE A 127 -2.38 -0.21 -10.32
C ILE A 127 -3.85 -0.39 -9.95
N VAL A 128 -4.75 0.04 -10.84
CA VAL A 128 -6.19 -0.09 -10.67
C VAL A 128 -6.72 -1.06 -11.70
N THR A 129 -7.27 -2.19 -11.25
CA THR A 129 -7.76 -3.26 -12.13
C THR A 129 -9.28 -3.25 -12.30
N GLU A 130 -9.75 -3.70 -13.46
CA GLU A 130 -11.16 -4.02 -13.70
C GLU A 130 -11.44 -5.50 -13.41
N PRO A 131 -12.58 -5.84 -12.80
CA PRO A 131 -12.98 -7.22 -12.64
C PRO A 131 -13.36 -7.83 -14.01
N THR A 132 -12.94 -9.07 -14.24
CA THR A 132 -13.42 -9.85 -15.38
C THR A 132 -14.88 -10.23 -15.17
N ARG A 133 -15.73 -10.00 -16.16
CA ARG A 133 -17.16 -10.35 -16.14
C ARG A 133 -17.58 -10.93 -17.47
N ILE A 134 -18.39 -11.98 -17.45
CA ILE A 134 -19.06 -12.50 -18.65
C ILE A 134 -20.12 -11.48 -19.08
N THR A 135 -20.01 -10.99 -20.31
CA THR A 135 -20.95 -10.06 -20.92
C THR A 135 -21.95 -10.77 -21.83
N LEU A 136 -21.56 -11.90 -22.42
CA LEU A 136 -22.45 -12.80 -23.16
C LEU A 136 -22.14 -14.24 -22.76
N ALA A 137 -23.09 -14.89 -22.11
CA ALA A 137 -22.98 -16.28 -21.68
C ALA A 137 -23.57 -17.24 -22.74
N PRO A 138 -23.08 -18.49 -22.80
CA PRO A 138 -23.74 -19.54 -23.55
C PRO A 138 -25.18 -19.74 -23.05
N SER A 139 -26.09 -20.06 -23.97
CA SER A 139 -27.49 -20.35 -23.66
C SER A 139 -27.91 -21.67 -24.29
N ASN A 140 -29.03 -22.22 -23.81
CA ASN A 140 -29.58 -23.45 -24.37
C ASN A 140 -30.01 -23.22 -25.82
N MET A 141 -29.65 -24.15 -26.70
CA MET A 141 -29.97 -24.09 -28.13
C MET A 141 -30.42 -25.47 -28.61
N ASP A 142 -31.43 -25.49 -29.48
CA ASP A 142 -31.85 -26.68 -30.21
C ASP A 142 -31.30 -26.59 -31.63
N VAL A 143 -30.49 -27.57 -32.02
CA VAL A 143 -29.77 -27.59 -33.31
C VAL A 143 -29.97 -28.96 -33.95
N THR A 144 -30.10 -29.02 -35.27
CA THR A 144 -30.37 -30.29 -35.96
C THR A 144 -29.09 -31.06 -36.24
N VAL A 145 -29.21 -32.39 -36.40
CA VAL A 145 -28.05 -33.28 -36.61
C VAL A 145 -27.32 -32.89 -37.90
N GLY A 146 -26.00 -32.67 -37.78
CA GLY A 146 -25.14 -32.29 -38.90
C GLY A 146 -24.95 -30.78 -39.07
N GLU A 147 -25.69 -29.96 -38.32
CA GLU A 147 -25.44 -28.52 -38.24
C GLU A 147 -24.33 -28.22 -37.20
N SER A 148 -23.59 -27.15 -37.46
CA SER A 148 -22.59 -26.62 -36.53
C SER A 148 -23.20 -25.50 -35.68
N VAL A 149 -22.80 -25.44 -34.41
CA VAL A 149 -23.22 -24.39 -33.48
C VAL A 149 -22.03 -23.70 -32.84
N VAL A 150 -22.18 -22.40 -32.56
CA VAL A 150 -21.21 -21.61 -31.78
C VAL A 150 -21.85 -21.27 -30.45
N LEU A 151 -21.19 -21.65 -29.35
CA LEU A 151 -21.57 -21.23 -28.01
C LEU A 151 -20.79 -19.96 -27.66
N PRO A 152 -21.42 -18.77 -27.67
CA PRO A 152 -20.69 -17.53 -27.41
C PRO A 152 -20.31 -17.43 -25.93
N CYS A 153 -19.08 -16.99 -25.67
CA CYS A 153 -18.63 -16.57 -24.35
C CYS A 153 -17.82 -15.28 -24.52
N GLN A 154 -18.48 -14.13 -24.34
CA GLN A 154 -17.80 -12.83 -24.37
C GLN A 154 -17.60 -12.34 -22.95
N VAL A 155 -16.45 -11.71 -22.71
CA VAL A 155 -16.08 -11.18 -21.40
C VAL A 155 -15.60 -9.74 -21.55
N GLN A 156 -15.92 -8.91 -20.56
CA GLN A 156 -15.20 -7.68 -20.28
C GLN A 156 -14.08 -8.04 -19.29
N HIS A 157 -12.86 -7.60 -19.58
CA HIS A 157 -11.71 -7.78 -18.70
C HIS A 157 -10.82 -6.53 -18.73
N ASP A 158 -9.88 -6.45 -17.80
CA ASP A 158 -8.89 -5.38 -17.83
C ASP A 158 -7.96 -5.51 -19.05
N PRO A 159 -7.81 -4.48 -19.89
CA PRO A 159 -6.95 -4.54 -21.08
C PRO A 159 -5.48 -4.87 -20.81
N ILE A 160 -4.97 -4.67 -19.58
CA ILE A 160 -3.58 -5.00 -19.22
C ILE A 160 -3.40 -6.47 -18.83
N LEU A 161 -4.49 -7.23 -18.67
CA LEU A 161 -4.45 -8.62 -18.23
C LEU A 161 -4.74 -9.54 -19.41
N ASP A 162 -3.96 -10.61 -19.53
CA ASP A 162 -4.24 -11.69 -20.46
C ASP A 162 -5.50 -12.45 -20.04
N ILE A 163 -6.34 -12.77 -21.03
CA ILE A 163 -7.54 -13.57 -20.82
C ILE A 163 -7.38 -14.92 -21.52
N SER A 164 -7.80 -15.99 -20.83
CA SER A 164 -7.87 -17.33 -21.39
C SER A 164 -9.27 -17.90 -21.20
N PHE A 165 -9.72 -18.64 -22.20
CA PHE A 165 -11.00 -19.33 -22.17
C PHE A 165 -10.76 -20.83 -22.04
N THR A 166 -11.48 -21.45 -21.11
CA THR A 166 -11.43 -22.87 -20.82
C THR A 166 -12.85 -23.42 -20.89
N TRP A 167 -13.05 -24.47 -21.67
CA TRP A 167 -14.36 -25.10 -21.87
C TRP A 167 -14.40 -26.46 -21.18
N TYR A 168 -15.54 -26.76 -20.57
CA TYR A 168 -15.82 -28.05 -19.97
C TYR A 168 -17.07 -28.65 -20.60
N PHE A 169 -17.00 -29.92 -20.99
CA PHE A 169 -18.13 -30.71 -21.45
C PHE A 169 -18.44 -31.80 -20.41
N ASN A 170 -19.66 -31.82 -19.87
CA ASN A 170 -20.09 -32.76 -18.82
C ASN A 170 -19.11 -32.84 -17.63
N GLY A 171 -18.56 -31.70 -17.21
CA GLY A 171 -17.59 -31.61 -16.11
C GLY A 171 -16.16 -32.02 -16.48
N THR A 172 -15.89 -32.43 -17.72
CA THR A 172 -14.55 -32.78 -18.20
C THR A 172 -13.99 -31.67 -19.06
N LEU A 173 -12.70 -31.32 -18.87
CA LEU A 173 -12.02 -30.31 -19.68
C LEU A 173 -11.99 -30.74 -21.15
N THR A 174 -12.41 -29.86 -22.07
CA THR A 174 -12.38 -30.14 -23.51
C THR A 174 -10.95 -30.10 -24.04
N ASP A 175 -10.50 -31.19 -24.67
CA ASP A 175 -9.22 -31.26 -25.36
C ASP A 175 -9.40 -31.04 -26.87
N PHE A 176 -9.28 -29.78 -27.29
CA PHE A 176 -9.42 -29.36 -28.69
C PHE A 176 -8.39 -30.01 -29.64
N LYS A 177 -7.29 -30.58 -29.12
CA LYS A 177 -6.30 -31.27 -29.97
C LYS A 177 -6.69 -32.72 -30.22
N LYS A 178 -7.30 -33.36 -29.23
CA LYS A 178 -7.72 -34.76 -29.30
C LYS A 178 -9.08 -34.91 -30.00
N ASP A 179 -9.98 -33.95 -29.78
CA ASP A 179 -11.35 -33.98 -30.29
C ASP A 179 -11.57 -32.97 -31.43
N ALA A 180 -10.52 -32.66 -32.19
CA ALA A 180 -10.51 -31.63 -33.23
C ALA A 180 -11.53 -31.87 -34.37
N SER A 181 -12.09 -33.09 -34.49
CA SER A 181 -13.17 -33.40 -35.44
C SER A 181 -14.56 -32.96 -34.97
N HIS A 182 -14.70 -32.57 -33.69
CA HIS A 182 -15.99 -32.28 -33.06
C HIS A 182 -15.99 -30.98 -32.24
N PHE A 183 -14.84 -30.57 -31.68
CA PHE A 183 -14.71 -29.32 -30.93
C PHE A 183 -13.59 -28.46 -31.53
N GLU A 184 -13.93 -27.21 -31.86
CA GLU A 184 -13.00 -26.22 -32.39
C GLU A 184 -13.04 -24.95 -31.51
N LYS A 185 -11.96 -24.15 -31.54
CA LYS A 185 -11.80 -22.93 -30.73
C LYS A 185 -11.91 -21.68 -31.57
#